data_AF-A0A353RNT3-F1
#
_entry.id   AF-A0A353RNT3-F1
#
_cell.length_a   1.000
_cell.length_b   1.000
_cell.length_c   1.000
_cell.angle_alpha   90.00
_cell.angle_beta   90.00
_cell.angle_gamma   90.00
#
_symmetry.space_group_name_H-M   'P 1'
#
loop_
_entity.id
_entity.type
_entity.pdbx_description
1 polymer ?
#
loop_
_entity_poly.entity_id
_entity_poly.type
_entity_poly.pdbx_seq_one_letter_code
_entity_poly.pdbx_strand_id
1 'polypeptide(L)'
;MGEFQTTGNSGREEDVNTDSPDFTLKLIQLFGGAGYSTVILIRIIPNNWVLFSIFVEKKYFPDMVHASKIKVKSYMKMADLIDANPNLLLMLQHFNIDFRVSDQTVMQLCTGYSISENLFVGIANLYNGLGPKAHPLFTRDDLVRVIEFLKQSHDYYRSDKYPQISSYIRQLQENHSAKELKLLEKFFNDYFAEVLEHLDYEDNIAFPYFIHLLKEKKSDSFRRELYSSIEYGEHHTDIELKLKDLKQLLLKYVKIENDLDLRRRLFFALYELEFDLYIHSLIEETILIPAGVSIEQEQDA
;
A
#
# COMPACT_ATOMS: atom_id res chain seq x y z
N MET A 1 -14.76 37.94 34.47
CA MET A 1 -14.79 36.59 35.06
C MET A 1 -14.77 35.58 33.94
N GLY A 2 -13.77 34.71 33.92
CA GLY A 2 -13.62 33.63 32.94
C GLY A 2 -12.20 33.52 32.39
N GLU A 3 -11.24 33.18 33.26
CA GLU A 3 -9.90 32.73 32.86
C GLU A 3 -10.00 31.31 32.28
N PHE A 4 -9.28 31.04 31.19
CA PHE A 4 -9.01 29.67 30.75
C PHE A 4 -7.51 29.39 30.93
N GLN A 5 -7.22 28.51 31.88
CA GLN A 5 -5.90 27.94 32.15
C GLN A 5 -5.55 26.93 31.05
N THR A 6 -4.36 27.06 30.47
CA THR A 6 -3.76 26.01 29.64
C THR A 6 -2.90 25.11 30.53
N THR A 7 -3.35 23.87 30.72
CA THR A 7 -2.57 22.81 31.37
C THR A 7 -1.51 22.28 30.41
N GLY A 8 -0.26 22.26 30.87
CA GLY A 8 0.88 21.75 30.12
C GLY A 8 0.83 20.24 29.90
N ASN A 9 1.42 19.80 28.78
CA ASN A 9 1.88 18.43 28.62
C ASN A 9 3.32 18.49 28.10
N SER A 10 4.25 17.96 28.90
CA SER A 10 5.69 18.03 28.70
C SER A 10 6.15 16.99 27.68
N GLY A 11 6.58 17.43 26.49
CA GLY A 11 7.40 16.63 25.60
C GLY A 11 8.83 16.57 26.12
N ARG A 12 9.45 15.39 26.12
CA ARG A 12 10.89 15.24 26.39
C ARG A 12 11.68 15.79 25.20
N GLU A 13 12.41 16.88 25.41
CA GLU A 13 13.49 17.32 24.55
C GLU A 13 14.75 16.53 24.90
N GLU A 14 15.27 15.74 23.97
CA GLU A 14 16.67 15.30 24.02
C GLU A 14 17.46 16.14 23.01
N ASP A 15 18.29 17.04 23.54
CA ASP A 15 19.23 17.84 22.77
C ASP A 15 20.53 17.05 22.56
N VAL A 16 20.74 16.57 21.34
CA VAL A 16 22.05 16.08 20.91
C VAL A 16 22.84 17.26 20.38
N ASN A 17 23.86 17.67 21.16
CA ASN A 17 24.74 18.77 20.81
C ASN A 17 25.79 18.30 19.79
N THR A 18 25.69 18.76 18.54
CA THR A 18 26.77 18.67 17.55
C THR A 18 26.91 20.01 16.84
N ASP A 19 28.01 20.71 17.09
CA ASP A 19 28.44 21.90 16.37
C ASP A 19 28.70 21.57 14.88
N SER A 20 27.72 21.85 14.03
CA SER A 20 27.86 21.97 12.57
C SER A 20 26.68 22.79 12.02
N PRO A 21 26.87 23.70 11.04
CA PRO A 21 25.78 24.46 10.45
C PRO A 21 25.03 23.59 9.43
N ASP A 22 24.38 22.53 9.91
CA ASP A 22 23.64 21.60 9.07
C ASP A 22 22.16 21.55 9.48
N PHE A 23 21.33 21.54 8.44
CA PHE A 23 19.88 21.54 8.50
C PHE A 23 19.35 20.48 9.48
N THR A 24 18.65 20.93 10.52
CA THR A 24 17.99 20.03 11.47
C THR A 24 16.54 19.79 11.03
N LEU A 25 16.26 18.60 10.50
CA LEU A 25 14.90 18.10 10.35
C LEU A 25 14.44 17.53 11.70
N LYS A 26 13.54 18.24 12.40
CA LYS A 26 12.83 17.70 13.58
C LYS A 26 11.42 17.32 13.15
N LEU A 27 11.11 16.02 13.13
CA LEU A 27 9.72 15.55 13.11
C LEU A 27 9.16 15.69 14.53
N ILE A 28 8.04 16.40 14.68
CA ILE A 28 7.30 16.47 15.94
C ILE A 28 5.91 15.89 15.68
N GLN A 29 5.61 14.75 16.27
CA GLN A 29 4.29 14.11 16.20
C GLN A 29 3.46 14.57 17.41
N LEU A 30 2.36 15.27 17.16
CA LEU A 30 1.41 15.67 18.20
C LEU A 30 0.20 14.74 18.14
N PHE A 31 -0.03 13.95 19.19
CA PHE A 31 -1.23 13.12 19.32
C PHE A 31 -2.37 13.95 19.92
N GLY A 32 -3.48 14.05 19.19
CA GLY A 32 -4.76 14.57 19.66
C GLY A 32 -5.86 13.55 19.38
N GLY A 33 -6.70 13.28 20.38
CA GLY A 33 -7.72 12.21 20.34
C GLY A 33 -8.87 12.45 19.35
N ALA A 34 -9.40 11.34 18.85
CA ALA A 34 -10.60 11.17 18.02
C ALA A 34 -10.69 12.10 16.79
N GLY A 35 -10.00 11.72 15.72
CA GLY A 35 -9.97 12.40 14.43
C GLY A 35 -8.56 12.89 14.10
N TYR A 36 -7.72 11.99 13.61
CA TYR A 36 -6.29 12.24 13.42
C TYR A 36 -6.02 13.42 12.46
N SER A 37 -5.26 14.40 12.96
CA SER A 37 -4.63 15.47 12.16
C SER A 37 -3.13 15.46 12.48
N THR A 38 -2.28 15.08 11.52
CA THR A 38 -0.83 15.16 11.68
C THR A 38 -0.33 16.45 11.05
N VAL A 39 0.22 17.36 11.86
CA VAL A 39 0.85 18.60 11.39
C VAL A 39 2.37 18.40 11.38
N ILE A 40 3.00 18.47 10.20
CA ILE A 40 4.46 18.41 10.06
C ILE A 40 5.00 19.83 9.90
N LEU A 41 5.86 20.27 10.82
CA LEU A 41 6.59 21.53 10.71
C LEU A 41 8.00 21.28 10.16
N ILE A 42 8.29 21.82 8.99
CA ILE A 42 9.64 21.76 8.39
C ILE A 42 10.27 23.14 8.48
N ARG A 43 11.41 23.26 9.17
CA ARG A 43 12.19 24.50 9.24
C ARG A 43 13.09 24.61 8.01
N ILE A 44 12.86 25.61 7.16
CA ILE A 44 13.74 25.95 6.05
C ILE A 44 14.20 27.39 6.28
N ILE A 45 15.49 27.57 6.63
CA ILE A 45 16.20 28.86 6.83
C ILE A 45 15.96 29.52 8.22
N PRO A 46 16.93 30.27 8.79
CA PRO A 46 16.88 30.65 10.22
C PRO A 46 15.69 31.50 10.66
N ASN A 47 15.03 32.24 9.75
CA ASN A 47 14.14 33.35 10.13
C ASN A 47 12.72 33.32 9.54
N ASN A 48 12.28 32.27 8.84
CA ASN A 48 10.89 32.17 8.37
C ASN A 48 10.26 30.83 8.74
N TRP A 49 9.15 30.87 9.48
CA TRP A 49 8.28 29.71 9.67
C TRP A 49 7.34 29.63 8.47
N VAL A 50 7.43 28.55 7.69
CA VAL A 50 6.38 28.22 6.71
C VAL A 50 5.50 27.17 7.35
N LEU A 51 4.27 27.55 7.69
CA LEU A 51 3.26 26.60 8.15
C LEU A 51 2.81 25.75 6.96
N PHE A 52 3.09 24.45 7.00
CA PHE A 52 2.40 23.48 6.15
C PHE A 52 1.31 22.81 6.99
N SER A 53 0.07 23.24 6.79
CA SER A 53 -1.09 22.50 7.29
C SER A 53 -1.41 21.39 6.28
N ILE A 54 -0.98 20.17 6.58
CA ILE A 54 -1.47 18.99 5.86
C ILE A 54 -2.80 18.62 6.53
N PHE A 55 -3.92 18.96 5.89
CA PHE A 55 -5.21 18.39 6.24
C PHE A 55 -5.25 16.95 5.71
N VAL A 56 -5.26 15.96 6.60
CA VAL A 56 -5.66 14.60 6.25
C VAL A 56 -7.15 14.52 6.53
N GLU A 57 -7.97 14.86 5.54
CA GLU A 57 -9.43 14.69 5.64
C GLU A 57 -9.93 13.88 4.43
N LYS A 58 -10.70 12.83 4.76
CA LYS A 58 -11.12 11.67 3.96
C LYS A 58 -10.00 10.64 3.72
N LYS A 59 -10.31 9.39 4.07
CA LYS A 59 -9.61 8.16 3.63
C LYS A 59 -9.10 8.41 2.21
N TYR A 60 -7.78 8.51 2.07
CA TYR A 60 -7.14 9.00 0.86
C TYR A 60 -7.51 8.03 -0.26
N PHE A 61 -8.52 8.35 -1.07
CA PHE A 61 -8.70 7.73 -2.37
C PHE A 61 -7.76 8.53 -3.26
N PRO A 62 -6.55 8.04 -3.59
CA PRO A 62 -5.78 8.69 -4.63
C PRO A 62 -6.72 8.84 -5.83
N ASP A 63 -6.89 10.06 -6.35
CA ASP A 63 -7.49 10.29 -7.66
C ASP A 63 -6.56 9.61 -8.67
N MET A 64 -6.70 8.29 -8.79
CA MET A 64 -5.86 7.42 -9.59
C MET A 64 -6.17 7.74 -11.04
N VAL A 65 -5.18 8.32 -11.71
CA VAL A 65 -5.32 8.97 -13.02
C VAL A 65 -5.78 8.00 -14.14
N HIS A 66 -5.93 6.70 -13.88
CA HIS A 66 -6.27 5.70 -14.91
C HIS A 66 -7.26 4.60 -14.50
N ALA A 67 -7.90 4.67 -13.32
CA ALA A 67 -8.88 3.65 -12.95
C ALA A 67 -10.17 3.79 -13.80
N SER A 68 -10.34 2.89 -14.77
CA SER A 68 -11.56 2.80 -15.55
C SER A 68 -12.73 2.40 -14.65
N LYS A 69 -13.79 3.21 -14.60
CA LYS A 69 -15.00 2.90 -13.79
C LYS A 69 -15.88 1.79 -14.38
N ILE A 70 -15.33 0.97 -15.28
CA ILE A 70 -16.03 -0.16 -15.88
C ILE A 70 -16.23 -1.24 -14.81
N LYS A 71 -17.48 -1.59 -14.57
CA LYS A 71 -17.83 -2.69 -13.69
C LYS A 71 -17.67 -4.01 -14.42
N VAL A 72 -16.67 -4.80 -14.02
CA VAL A 72 -16.37 -6.11 -14.58
C VAL A 72 -17.55 -7.07 -14.39
N LYS A 73 -17.85 -7.84 -15.45
CA LYS A 73 -18.90 -8.86 -15.50
C LYS A 73 -18.37 -10.13 -16.16
N SER A 74 -18.89 -11.28 -15.74
CA SER A 74 -18.49 -12.61 -16.20
C SER A 74 -18.51 -12.81 -17.73
N TYR A 75 -19.41 -12.15 -18.45
CA TYR A 75 -19.55 -12.29 -19.91
C TYR A 75 -18.64 -11.35 -20.72
N MET A 76 -17.97 -10.38 -20.08
CA MET A 76 -17.08 -9.45 -20.78
C MET A 76 -15.82 -10.19 -21.23
N LYS A 77 -15.29 -9.82 -22.40
CA LYS A 77 -14.01 -10.34 -22.88
C LYS A 77 -12.86 -9.74 -22.06
N MET A 78 -11.89 -10.56 -21.71
CA MET A 78 -10.76 -10.07 -20.91
C MET A 78 -9.87 -9.10 -21.70
N ALA A 79 -9.71 -9.29 -23.01
CA ALA A 79 -8.95 -8.37 -23.87
C ALA A 79 -9.54 -6.94 -23.82
N ASP A 80 -10.86 -6.80 -23.99
CA ASP A 80 -11.55 -5.50 -23.95
C ASP A 80 -11.39 -4.82 -22.56
N LEU A 81 -11.36 -5.61 -21.49
CA LEU A 81 -11.15 -5.09 -20.13
C LEU A 81 -9.72 -4.58 -19.94
N ILE A 82 -8.72 -5.30 -20.44
CA ILE A 82 -7.30 -4.89 -20.39
C ILE A 82 -7.08 -3.61 -21.21
N ASP A 83 -7.66 -3.53 -22.41
CA ASP A 83 -7.58 -2.31 -23.23
C ASP A 83 -8.17 -1.09 -22.51
N ALA A 84 -9.24 -1.30 -21.73
CA ALA A 84 -9.86 -0.22 -20.96
C ALA A 84 -9.12 0.12 -19.66
N ASN A 85 -8.47 -0.85 -19.02
CA ASN A 85 -7.62 -0.64 -17.85
C ASN A 85 -6.39 -1.59 -17.88
N PRO A 86 -5.24 -1.11 -18.37
CA PRO A 86 -4.02 -1.91 -18.44
C PRO A 86 -3.49 -2.40 -17.09
N ASN A 87 -3.89 -1.79 -15.96
CA ASN A 87 -3.51 -2.28 -14.63
C ASN A 87 -4.06 -3.69 -14.34
N LEU A 88 -5.06 -4.15 -15.09
CA LEU A 88 -5.52 -5.54 -15.00
C LEU A 88 -4.45 -6.56 -15.43
N LEU A 89 -3.42 -6.16 -16.20
CA LEU A 89 -2.28 -7.04 -16.46
C LEU A 89 -1.53 -7.39 -15.18
N LEU A 90 -1.35 -6.40 -14.29
CA LEU A 90 -0.70 -6.63 -13.00
C LEU A 90 -1.56 -7.53 -12.10
N MET A 91 -2.88 -7.31 -12.09
CA MET A 91 -3.82 -8.22 -11.43
C MET A 91 -3.70 -9.66 -11.97
N LEU A 92 -3.64 -9.85 -13.29
CA LEU A 92 -3.48 -11.17 -13.89
C LEU A 92 -2.16 -11.83 -13.48
N GLN A 93 -1.07 -11.05 -13.41
CA GLN A 93 0.23 -11.53 -12.94
C GLN A 93 0.15 -12.03 -11.49
N HIS A 94 -0.53 -11.30 -10.60
CA HIS A 94 -0.71 -11.72 -9.20
C HIS A 94 -1.59 -12.96 -9.05
N PHE A 95 -2.51 -13.20 -9.98
CA PHE A 95 -3.22 -14.48 -10.09
C PHE A 95 -2.41 -15.59 -10.79
N ASN A 96 -1.20 -15.29 -11.28
CA ASN A 96 -0.39 -16.17 -12.12
C ASN A 96 -1.13 -16.64 -13.39
N ILE A 97 -1.85 -15.72 -14.03
CA ILE A 97 -2.57 -15.91 -15.28
C ILE A 97 -1.74 -15.37 -16.45
N ASP A 98 -1.67 -16.15 -17.53
CA ASP A 98 -1.00 -15.76 -18.77
C ASP A 98 -1.78 -14.63 -19.47
N PHE A 99 -1.08 -13.64 -20.01
CA PHE A 99 -1.68 -12.49 -20.69
C PHE A 99 -2.33 -12.83 -22.05
N ARG A 100 -2.12 -14.06 -22.58
CA ARG A 100 -2.74 -14.55 -23.82
C ARG A 100 -4.20 -14.95 -23.63
N VAL A 101 -5.03 -13.96 -23.32
CA VAL A 101 -6.45 -14.16 -23.00
C VAL A 101 -7.36 -14.48 -24.20
N SER A 102 -6.86 -14.30 -25.44
CA SER A 102 -7.61 -14.58 -26.67
C SER A 102 -9.01 -13.89 -26.65
N ASP A 103 -10.05 -14.57 -27.15
CA ASP A 103 -11.44 -14.13 -27.05
C ASP A 103 -12.16 -14.60 -25.78
N GLN A 104 -11.42 -15.07 -24.76
CA GLN A 104 -12.04 -15.62 -23.56
C GLN A 104 -12.80 -14.55 -22.77
N THR A 105 -13.99 -14.90 -22.31
CA THR A 105 -14.70 -14.12 -21.29
C THR A 105 -14.08 -14.32 -19.91
N VAL A 106 -14.39 -13.40 -18.98
CA VAL A 106 -13.98 -13.54 -17.57
C VAL A 106 -14.37 -14.92 -17.00
N MET A 107 -15.58 -15.39 -17.27
CA MET A 107 -16.06 -16.72 -16.85
C MET A 107 -15.19 -17.86 -17.39
N GLN A 108 -14.87 -17.82 -18.69
CA GLN A 108 -14.07 -18.85 -19.34
C GLN A 108 -12.64 -18.87 -18.80
N LEU A 109 -12.07 -17.68 -18.57
CA LEU A 109 -10.74 -17.54 -17.98
C LEU A 109 -10.71 -18.08 -16.54
N CYS A 110 -11.68 -17.67 -15.70
CA CYS A 110 -11.82 -18.15 -14.33
C CYS A 110 -11.92 -19.69 -14.27
N THR A 111 -12.72 -20.28 -15.16
CA THR A 111 -12.87 -21.74 -15.28
C THR A 111 -11.52 -22.41 -15.63
N GLY A 112 -10.78 -21.86 -16.58
CA GLY A 112 -9.49 -22.41 -17.02
C GLY A 112 -8.41 -22.41 -15.92
N TYR A 113 -8.42 -21.41 -15.04
CA TYR A 113 -7.47 -21.26 -13.94
C TYR A 113 -7.99 -21.78 -12.60
N SER A 114 -9.21 -22.36 -12.57
CA SER A 114 -9.87 -22.81 -11.33
C SER A 114 -9.91 -21.69 -10.27
N ILE A 115 -10.32 -20.49 -10.70
CA ILE A 115 -10.53 -19.32 -9.85
C ILE A 115 -12.03 -19.05 -9.79
N SER A 116 -12.54 -18.76 -8.61
CA SER A 116 -13.93 -18.33 -8.45
C SER A 116 -14.20 -17.03 -9.20
N GLU A 117 -15.25 -17.01 -10.00
CA GLU A 117 -15.69 -15.80 -10.69
C GLU A 117 -16.00 -14.65 -9.71
N ASN A 118 -16.55 -14.97 -8.54
CA ASN A 118 -16.86 -13.97 -7.53
C ASN A 118 -15.59 -13.28 -7.01
N LEU A 119 -14.53 -14.06 -6.75
CA LEU A 119 -13.22 -13.56 -6.34
C LEU A 119 -12.59 -12.71 -7.43
N PHE A 120 -12.45 -13.26 -8.64
CA PHE A 120 -11.82 -12.57 -9.75
C PHE A 120 -12.52 -11.25 -10.08
N VAL A 121 -13.86 -11.27 -10.18
CA VAL A 121 -14.66 -10.05 -10.42
C VAL A 121 -14.57 -9.08 -9.24
N GLY A 122 -14.47 -9.59 -8.00
CA GLY A 122 -14.25 -8.78 -6.81
C GLY A 122 -12.98 -7.95 -6.92
N ILE A 123 -11.84 -8.64 -7.10
CA ILE A 123 -10.51 -8.02 -7.20
C ILE A 123 -10.40 -7.12 -8.44
N ALA A 124 -10.87 -7.57 -9.61
CA ALA A 124 -10.83 -6.76 -10.84
C ALA A 124 -11.60 -5.44 -10.72
N ASN A 125 -12.69 -5.43 -9.94
CA ASN A 125 -13.42 -4.19 -9.67
C ASN A 125 -12.65 -3.24 -8.73
N LEU A 126 -11.85 -3.76 -7.80
CA LEU A 126 -10.95 -2.92 -6.98
C LEU A 126 -9.91 -2.24 -7.87
N TYR A 127 -9.27 -2.97 -8.80
CA TYR A 127 -8.35 -2.40 -9.80
C TYR A 127 -9.00 -1.33 -10.70
N ASN A 128 -10.31 -1.43 -10.91
CA ASN A 128 -11.12 -0.45 -11.65
C ASN A 128 -11.61 0.72 -10.77
N GLY A 129 -11.10 0.86 -9.54
CA GLY A 129 -11.47 1.93 -8.62
C GLY A 129 -12.93 1.86 -8.14
N LEU A 130 -13.57 0.69 -8.26
CA LEU A 130 -14.88 0.45 -7.69
C LEU A 130 -14.69 -0.05 -6.26
N GLY A 131 -15.38 0.61 -5.32
CA GLY A 131 -15.30 0.23 -3.91
C GLY A 131 -15.71 -1.22 -3.65
N PRO A 132 -15.28 -1.78 -2.50
CA PRO A 132 -15.60 -3.15 -2.13
C PRO A 132 -17.12 -3.34 -2.10
N LYS A 133 -17.57 -4.55 -2.49
CA LYS A 133 -18.97 -4.93 -2.29
C LYS A 133 -19.24 -5.00 -0.78
N ALA A 134 -20.43 -4.59 -0.36
CA ALA A 134 -20.89 -4.90 0.98
C ALA A 134 -21.05 -6.42 1.12
N HIS A 135 -20.33 -7.03 2.07
CA HIS A 135 -20.37 -8.46 2.41
C HIS A 135 -20.19 -9.40 1.21
N PRO A 136 -18.99 -9.45 0.59
CA PRO A 136 -18.74 -10.43 -0.44
C PRO A 136 -18.75 -11.85 0.17
N LEU A 137 -19.52 -12.75 -0.44
CA LEU A 137 -19.56 -14.16 -0.03
C LEU A 137 -18.39 -14.90 -0.70
N PHE A 138 -17.26 -14.96 0.01
CA PHE A 138 -16.11 -15.75 -0.40
C PHE A 138 -16.05 -17.08 0.36
N THR A 139 -15.73 -18.14 -0.36
CA THR A 139 -15.49 -19.45 0.23
C THR A 139 -14.14 -19.51 0.94
N ARG A 140 -13.90 -20.53 1.76
CA ARG A 140 -12.56 -20.73 2.36
C ARG A 140 -11.47 -20.91 1.31
N ASP A 141 -11.77 -21.59 0.20
CA ASP A 141 -10.84 -21.75 -0.92
C ASP A 141 -10.55 -20.42 -1.61
N ASP A 142 -11.55 -19.53 -1.74
CA ASP A 142 -11.34 -18.17 -2.26
C ASP A 142 -10.37 -17.38 -1.38
N LEU A 143 -10.50 -17.49 -0.05
CA LEU A 143 -9.62 -16.79 0.89
C LEU A 143 -8.19 -17.33 0.86
N VAL A 144 -8.00 -18.63 0.63
CA VAL A 144 -6.66 -19.17 0.35
C VAL A 144 -6.08 -18.55 -0.92
N ARG A 145 -6.89 -18.39 -1.97
CA ARG A 145 -6.46 -17.72 -3.21
C ARG A 145 -6.17 -16.23 -3.03
N VAL A 146 -6.88 -15.53 -2.13
CA VAL A 146 -6.55 -14.14 -1.75
C VAL A 146 -5.15 -14.07 -1.14
N ILE A 147 -4.83 -14.97 -0.21
CA ILE A 147 -3.49 -15.02 0.41
C ILE A 147 -2.41 -15.33 -0.63
N GLU A 148 -2.67 -16.26 -1.55
CA GLU A 148 -1.74 -16.54 -2.66
C GLU A 148 -1.55 -15.31 -3.56
N PHE A 149 -2.62 -14.58 -3.88
CA PHE A 149 -2.55 -13.34 -4.65
C PHE A 149 -1.68 -12.27 -3.96
N LEU A 150 -1.88 -12.05 -2.66
CA LEU A 150 -1.10 -11.10 -1.87
C LEU A 150 0.38 -11.49 -1.86
N LYS A 151 0.70 -12.78 -1.66
CA LYS A 151 2.07 -13.28 -1.75
C LYS A 151 2.73 -13.03 -3.10
N GLN A 152 2.00 -13.20 -4.20
CA GLN A 152 2.54 -12.87 -5.54
C GLN A 152 2.82 -11.37 -5.69
N SER A 153 2.00 -10.52 -5.08
CA SER A 153 2.29 -9.08 -5.03
C SER A 153 3.56 -8.77 -4.23
N HIS A 154 3.85 -9.49 -3.14
CA HIS A 154 5.10 -9.34 -2.38
C HIS A 154 6.31 -9.67 -3.24
N ASP A 155 6.26 -10.80 -3.95
CA ASP A 155 7.33 -11.24 -4.86
C ASP A 155 7.60 -10.18 -5.93
N TYR A 156 6.55 -9.58 -6.48
CA TYR A 156 6.63 -8.47 -7.43
C TYR A 156 7.28 -7.22 -6.82
N TYR A 157 6.89 -6.81 -5.60
CA TYR A 157 7.50 -5.65 -4.94
C TYR A 157 9.00 -5.85 -4.69
N ARG A 158 9.37 -7.03 -4.19
CA ARG A 158 10.75 -7.40 -3.84
C ARG A 158 11.65 -7.57 -5.05
N SER A 159 11.15 -8.29 -6.06
CA SER A 159 11.99 -8.80 -7.16
C SER A 159 11.95 -7.91 -8.41
N ASP A 160 10.91 -7.10 -8.57
CA ASP A 160 10.76 -6.20 -9.73
C ASP A 160 10.82 -4.74 -9.31
N LYS A 161 9.85 -4.27 -8.51
CA LYS A 161 9.68 -2.82 -8.30
C LYS A 161 10.82 -2.16 -7.56
N TYR A 162 11.28 -2.75 -6.47
CA TYR A 162 12.40 -2.18 -5.75
C TYR A 162 13.69 -2.13 -6.56
N PRO A 163 14.17 -3.24 -7.16
CA PRO A 163 15.36 -3.21 -8.01
C PRO A 163 15.22 -2.21 -9.17
N GLN A 164 14.05 -2.11 -9.79
CA GLN A 164 13.76 -1.20 -10.89
C GLN A 164 13.89 0.28 -10.45
N ILE A 165 13.17 0.68 -9.40
CA ILE A 165 13.17 2.06 -8.91
C ILE A 165 14.56 2.45 -8.38
N SER A 166 15.18 1.55 -7.62
CA SER A 166 16.54 1.72 -7.10
C SER A 166 17.56 1.93 -8.23
N SER A 167 17.43 1.16 -9.32
CA SER A 167 18.26 1.32 -10.53
C SER A 167 18.06 2.68 -11.21
N TYR A 168 16.83 3.16 -11.32
CA TYR A 168 16.57 4.48 -11.91
C TYR A 168 17.14 5.63 -11.08
N ILE A 169 17.06 5.53 -9.75
CA ILE A 169 17.64 6.53 -8.84
C ILE A 169 19.17 6.56 -8.99
N ARG A 170 19.83 5.38 -9.03
CA ARG A 170 21.28 5.31 -9.23
C ARG A 170 21.72 5.89 -10.57
N GLN A 171 21.04 5.56 -11.66
CA GLN A 171 21.34 6.12 -12.99
C GLN A 171 21.21 7.64 -13.01
N LEU A 172 20.20 8.22 -12.32
CA LEU A 172 20.09 9.68 -12.21
C LEU A 172 21.25 10.30 -11.44
N GLN A 173 21.76 9.62 -10.40
CA GLN A 173 22.91 10.09 -9.63
C GLN A 173 24.21 10.04 -10.45
N GLU A 174 24.37 9.06 -11.33
CA GLU A 174 25.52 8.98 -12.24
C GLU A 174 25.55 10.15 -13.22
N ASN A 175 24.37 10.53 -13.74
CA ASN A 175 24.24 11.64 -14.69
C ASN A 175 24.24 13.02 -14.03
N HIS A 176 23.88 13.10 -12.73
CA HIS A 176 23.71 14.35 -12.01
C HIS A 176 24.30 14.30 -10.59
N SER A 177 25.25 15.19 -10.30
CA SER A 177 25.83 15.36 -8.96
C SER A 177 24.95 16.21 -8.04
N ALA A 178 23.67 15.84 -7.86
CA ALA A 178 22.72 16.56 -7.01
C ALA A 178 22.62 15.93 -5.61
N LYS A 179 22.76 16.74 -4.55
CA LYS A 179 22.62 16.27 -3.15
C LYS A 179 21.21 15.70 -2.91
N GLU A 180 20.23 16.26 -3.59
CA GLU A 180 18.82 15.88 -3.54
C GLU A 180 18.59 14.44 -4.03
N LEU A 181 19.38 13.95 -4.99
CA LEU A 181 19.26 12.57 -5.49
C LEU A 181 19.82 11.53 -4.50
N LYS A 182 20.84 11.90 -3.71
CA LYS A 182 21.33 11.05 -2.60
C LYS A 182 20.31 10.99 -1.47
N LEU A 183 19.68 12.13 -1.18
CA LEU A 183 18.62 12.19 -0.19
C LEU A 183 17.40 11.36 -0.64
N LEU A 184 17.04 11.44 -1.92
CA LEU A 184 15.99 10.64 -2.53
C LEU A 184 16.26 9.13 -2.38
N GLU A 185 17.47 8.69 -2.69
CA GLU A 185 17.86 7.28 -2.54
C GLU A 185 17.73 6.81 -1.09
N LYS A 186 18.21 7.62 -0.14
CA LYS A 186 18.06 7.33 1.27
C LYS A 186 16.58 7.19 1.65
N PHE A 187 15.75 8.18 1.31
CA PHE A 187 14.31 8.12 1.59
C PHE A 187 13.64 6.89 0.98
N PHE A 188 13.99 6.54 -0.26
CA PHE A 188 13.42 5.37 -0.93
C PHE A 188 13.86 4.06 -0.25
N ASN A 189 15.12 3.94 0.15
CA ASN A 189 15.62 2.75 0.85
C ASN A 189 15.00 2.62 2.25
N ASP A 190 14.91 3.72 3.01
CA ASP A 190 14.29 3.72 4.34
C ASP A 190 12.80 3.34 4.22
N TYR A 191 12.08 3.92 3.26
CA TYR A 191 10.70 3.57 2.96
C TYR A 191 10.55 2.08 2.59
N PHE A 192 11.38 1.59 1.67
CA PHE A 192 11.25 0.21 1.22
C PHE A 192 11.65 -0.80 2.30
N ALA A 193 12.55 -0.44 3.21
CA ALA A 193 12.84 -1.28 4.38
C ALA A 193 11.60 -1.48 5.26
N GLU A 194 10.83 -0.42 5.52
CA GLU A 194 9.55 -0.53 6.26
C GLU A 194 8.53 -1.39 5.50
N VAL A 195 8.44 -1.25 4.17
CA VAL A 195 7.60 -2.13 3.34
C VAL A 195 8.04 -3.57 3.53
N LEU A 196 9.34 -3.89 3.41
CA LEU A 196 9.83 -5.26 3.57
C LEU A 196 9.55 -5.84 4.96
N GLU A 197 9.69 -5.04 6.02
CA GLU A 197 9.35 -5.47 7.38
C GLU A 197 7.87 -5.83 7.52
N HIS A 198 6.99 -5.04 6.93
CA HIS A 198 5.55 -5.31 6.90
C HIS A 198 5.24 -6.61 6.13
N LEU A 199 5.75 -6.75 4.90
CA LEU A 199 5.55 -7.96 4.09
C LEU A 199 6.14 -9.21 4.77
N ASP A 200 7.28 -9.09 5.44
CA ASP A 200 7.90 -10.19 6.19
C ASP A 200 7.03 -10.62 7.38
N TYR A 201 6.40 -9.67 8.08
CA TYR A 201 5.46 -9.98 9.15
C TYR A 201 4.24 -10.74 8.61
N GLU A 202 3.70 -10.32 7.47
CA GLU A 202 2.58 -11.00 6.83
C GLU A 202 2.92 -12.41 6.38
N ASP A 203 4.02 -12.57 5.65
CA ASP A 203 4.44 -13.86 5.10
C ASP A 203 4.75 -14.90 6.18
N ASN A 204 5.32 -14.46 7.31
CA ASN A 204 5.81 -15.35 8.37
C ASN A 204 4.84 -15.52 9.54
N ILE A 205 3.92 -14.56 9.76
CA ILE A 205 3.02 -14.55 10.94
C ILE A 205 1.55 -14.51 10.50
N ALA A 206 1.13 -13.44 9.81
CA ALA A 206 -0.29 -13.19 9.53
C ALA A 206 -0.87 -14.23 8.56
N PHE A 207 -0.27 -14.41 7.38
CA PHE A 207 -0.77 -15.34 6.37
C PHE A 207 -0.75 -16.81 6.85
N PRO A 208 0.29 -17.31 7.54
CA PRO A 208 0.23 -18.62 8.19
C PRO A 208 -0.94 -18.77 9.17
N TYR A 209 -1.24 -17.75 9.96
CA TYR A 209 -2.39 -17.73 10.85
C TYR A 209 -3.72 -17.83 10.08
N PHE A 210 -3.94 -17.00 9.06
CA PHE A 210 -5.17 -17.06 8.25
C PHE A 210 -5.32 -18.43 7.55
N ILE A 211 -4.24 -18.97 6.98
CA ILE A 211 -4.27 -20.30 6.34
C ILE A 211 -4.66 -21.38 7.35
N HIS A 212 -4.17 -21.29 8.58
CA HIS A 212 -4.54 -22.21 9.65
C HIS A 212 -6.03 -22.07 10.01
N LEU A 213 -6.48 -20.84 10.27
CA LEU A 213 -7.88 -20.51 10.56
C LEU A 213 -8.86 -21.04 9.48
N LEU A 214 -8.46 -20.97 8.21
CA LEU A 214 -9.24 -21.46 7.06
C LEU A 214 -9.29 -22.99 6.99
N LYS A 215 -8.25 -23.70 7.45
CA LYS A 215 -8.15 -25.17 7.38
C LYS A 215 -8.76 -25.86 8.61
N GLU A 216 -8.77 -25.21 9.76
CA GLU A 216 -9.26 -25.83 10.99
C GLU A 216 -10.78 -26.03 11.00
N LYS A 217 -11.17 -27.15 11.62
CA LYS A 217 -12.55 -27.44 12.03
C LYS A 217 -12.65 -27.14 13.52
N LYS A 218 -13.85 -26.73 13.98
CA LYS A 218 -14.18 -26.31 15.37
C LYS A 218 -13.60 -27.15 16.54
N SER A 219 -13.07 -28.34 16.31
CA SER A 219 -12.61 -29.27 17.34
C SER A 219 -11.11 -29.28 17.63
N ASP A 220 -10.27 -28.64 16.82
CA ASP A 220 -8.84 -28.53 17.14
C ASP A 220 -8.61 -27.26 17.98
N SER A 221 -8.20 -27.46 19.23
CA SER A 221 -7.90 -26.37 20.16
C SER A 221 -6.55 -25.75 19.83
N PHE A 222 -6.45 -24.99 18.74
CA PHE A 222 -5.33 -24.07 18.57
C PHE A 222 -5.41 -22.98 19.65
N ARG A 223 -4.29 -22.70 20.29
CA ARG A 223 -4.19 -21.71 21.36
C ARG A 223 -4.34 -20.31 20.75
N ARG A 224 -5.59 -19.87 20.58
CA ARG A 224 -6.01 -18.51 20.17
C ARG A 224 -5.46 -17.37 21.04
N GLU A 225 -4.71 -17.67 22.10
CA GLU A 225 -4.36 -16.73 23.15
C GLU A 225 -3.32 -15.66 22.76
N LEU A 226 -2.76 -15.69 21.54
CA LEU A 226 -1.63 -14.81 21.17
C LEU A 226 -1.77 -14.07 19.82
N TYR A 227 -2.82 -14.31 19.03
CA TYR A 227 -2.98 -13.64 17.74
C TYR A 227 -4.44 -13.67 17.23
N SER A 228 -4.91 -12.56 16.64
CA SER A 228 -6.25 -12.46 16.02
C SER A 228 -6.27 -11.62 14.75
N SER A 229 -7.32 -11.79 13.93
CA SER A 229 -7.55 -10.96 12.73
C SER A 229 -7.74 -9.48 13.08
N ILE A 230 -8.29 -9.17 14.27
CA ILE A 230 -8.41 -7.79 14.76
C ILE A 230 -7.04 -7.20 15.07
N GLU A 231 -6.21 -7.95 15.80
CA GLU A 231 -4.84 -7.53 16.13
C GLU A 231 -4.02 -7.27 14.86
N TYR A 232 -4.11 -8.14 13.86
CA TYR A 232 -3.50 -7.90 12.55
C TYR A 232 -3.98 -6.58 11.92
N GLY A 233 -5.29 -6.31 11.92
CA GLY A 233 -5.85 -5.07 11.40
C GLY A 233 -5.43 -3.81 12.18
N GLU A 234 -5.15 -3.91 13.48
CA GLU A 234 -4.61 -2.81 14.29
C GLU A 234 -3.13 -2.54 14.02
N HIS A 235 -2.39 -3.58 13.61
CA HIS A 235 -0.97 -3.51 13.25
C HIS A 235 -0.71 -3.10 11.79
N HIS A 236 -1.73 -3.06 10.94
CA HIS A 236 -1.58 -2.73 9.53
C HIS A 236 -1.04 -1.30 9.38
N THR A 237 0.20 -1.19 8.89
CA THR A 237 0.88 0.07 8.63
C THR A 237 0.45 0.62 7.27
N ASP A 238 0.13 1.91 7.19
CA ASP A 238 -0.23 2.61 5.95
C ASP A 238 0.98 2.80 5.00
N ILE A 239 1.60 1.71 4.55
CA ILE A 239 2.78 1.72 3.68
C ILE A 239 2.49 2.35 2.31
N GLU A 240 1.23 2.38 1.88
CA GLU A 240 0.81 3.03 0.64
C GLU A 240 0.87 4.56 0.71
N LEU A 241 0.76 5.17 1.91
CA LEU A 241 0.66 6.63 2.06
C LEU A 241 2.01 7.35 1.93
N LYS A 242 3.13 6.67 2.20
CA LYS A 242 4.47 7.31 2.24
C LYS A 242 5.06 7.61 0.85
N LEU A 243 4.61 6.92 -0.21
CA LEU A 243 5.09 7.17 -1.59
C LEU A 243 4.69 8.53 -2.15
N LYS A 244 3.60 9.11 -1.64
CA LYS A 244 3.15 10.45 -2.02
C LYS A 244 4.23 11.50 -1.75
N ASP A 245 4.89 11.43 -0.60
CA ASP A 245 5.89 12.41 -0.21
C ASP A 245 7.16 12.28 -1.06
N LEU A 246 7.57 11.05 -1.37
CA LEU A 246 8.69 10.76 -2.26
C LEU A 246 8.47 11.36 -3.66
N LYS A 247 7.27 11.16 -4.24
CA LYS A 247 6.91 11.73 -5.54
C LYS A 247 6.84 13.27 -5.49
N GLN A 248 6.32 13.85 -4.41
CA GLN A 248 6.31 15.31 -4.25
C GLN A 248 7.71 15.89 -4.16
N LEU A 249 8.63 15.20 -3.48
CA LEU A 249 10.03 15.61 -3.38
C LEU A 249 10.68 15.65 -4.78
N LEU A 250 10.48 14.59 -5.56
CA LEU A 250 10.93 14.49 -6.96
C LEU A 250 10.36 15.57 -7.88
N LEU A 251 9.09 15.94 -7.71
CA LEU A 251 8.44 16.95 -8.55
C LEU A 251 8.90 18.37 -8.21
N LYS A 252 9.04 18.68 -6.91
CA LYS A 252 9.23 20.06 -6.45
C LYS A 252 10.70 20.47 -6.29
N TYR A 253 11.57 19.54 -5.88
CA TYR A 253 12.91 19.91 -5.40
C TYR A 253 14.05 19.32 -6.22
N VAL A 254 13.82 18.25 -6.98
CA VAL A 254 14.88 17.62 -7.78
C VAL A 254 14.92 18.21 -9.19
N LYS A 255 16.01 18.91 -9.51
CA LYS A 255 16.30 19.39 -10.87
C LYS A 255 17.08 18.32 -11.63
N ILE A 256 16.52 17.89 -12.75
CA ILE A 256 17.08 16.89 -13.67
C ILE A 256 17.06 17.56 -15.04
N GLU A 257 18.23 17.86 -15.58
CA GLU A 257 18.40 18.44 -16.92
C GLU A 257 18.84 17.35 -17.89
N ASN A 258 18.28 17.31 -19.10
CA ASN A 258 18.66 16.37 -20.15
C ASN A 258 18.42 14.86 -19.88
N ASP A 259 17.66 14.49 -18.83
CA ASP A 259 17.28 13.10 -18.50
C ASP A 259 15.76 12.89 -18.33
N LEU A 260 14.97 13.48 -19.23
CA LEU A 260 13.51 13.42 -19.17
C LEU A 260 12.96 11.98 -19.30
N ASP A 261 13.61 11.11 -20.07
CA ASP A 261 13.21 9.72 -20.22
C ASP A 261 13.30 8.94 -18.90
N LEU A 262 14.46 9.01 -18.25
CA LEU A 262 14.71 8.33 -16.99
C LEU A 262 13.83 8.88 -15.86
N ARG A 263 13.65 10.21 -15.82
CA ARG A 263 12.71 10.85 -14.89
C ARG A 263 11.28 10.36 -15.09
N ARG A 264 10.80 10.28 -16.34
CA ARG A 264 9.47 9.75 -16.67
C ARG A 264 9.33 8.31 -16.18
N ARG A 265 10.30 7.45 -16.47
CA ARG A 265 10.30 6.03 -16.07
C ARG A 265 10.27 5.85 -14.55
N LEU A 266 11.04 6.65 -13.81
CA LEU A 266 11.01 6.65 -12.35
C LEU A 266 9.62 7.00 -11.81
N PHE A 267 8.98 8.05 -12.35
CA PHE A 267 7.62 8.41 -11.92
C PHE A 267 6.62 7.30 -12.20
N PHE A 268 6.60 6.72 -13.41
CA PHE A 268 5.67 5.64 -13.73
C PHE A 268 5.87 4.44 -12.81
N ALA A 269 7.11 4.05 -12.52
CA ALA A 269 7.39 2.96 -11.58
C ALA A 269 6.88 3.27 -10.15
N LEU A 270 7.02 4.51 -9.69
CA LEU A 270 6.51 4.94 -8.38
C LEU A 270 4.97 4.99 -8.33
N TYR A 271 4.31 5.44 -9.39
CA TYR A 271 2.84 5.44 -9.47
C TYR A 271 2.27 4.03 -9.54
N GLU A 272 2.94 3.13 -10.27
CA GLU A 272 2.53 1.72 -10.35
C GLU A 272 2.69 1.02 -9.00
N LEU A 273 3.81 1.24 -8.29
CA LEU A 273 4.02 0.69 -6.95
C LEU A 273 3.00 1.24 -5.94
N GLU A 274 2.76 2.55 -5.92
CA GLU A 274 1.74 3.16 -5.04
C GLU A 274 0.35 2.62 -5.35
N PHE A 275 0.02 2.47 -6.63
CA PHE A 275 -1.26 1.94 -7.05
C PHE A 275 -1.49 0.52 -6.53
N ASP A 276 -0.50 -0.34 -6.73
CA ASP A 276 -0.65 -1.75 -6.40
C ASP A 276 -0.60 -1.99 -4.88
N LEU A 277 0.24 -1.25 -4.14
CA LEU A 277 0.22 -1.25 -2.67
C LEU A 277 -1.11 -0.77 -2.11
N TYR A 278 -1.73 0.25 -2.71
CA TYR A 278 -3.06 0.67 -2.29
C TYR A 278 -4.11 -0.44 -2.51
N ILE A 279 -4.07 -1.13 -3.66
CA ILE A 279 -4.98 -2.24 -3.93
C ILE A 279 -4.71 -3.43 -2.99
N HIS A 280 -3.44 -3.69 -2.67
CA HIS A 280 -3.01 -4.66 -1.68
C HIS A 280 -3.69 -4.40 -0.33
N SER A 281 -3.45 -3.23 0.28
CA SER A 281 -4.06 -2.84 1.55
C SER A 281 -5.59 -2.92 1.49
N LEU A 282 -6.19 -2.51 0.36
CA LEU A 282 -7.63 -2.55 0.17
C LEU A 282 -8.18 -3.99 0.17
N ILE A 283 -7.47 -4.95 -0.42
CA ILE A 283 -7.85 -6.37 -0.39
C ILE A 283 -7.82 -6.89 1.05
N GLU A 284 -6.81 -6.55 1.82
CA GLU A 284 -6.69 -7.00 3.21
C GLU A 284 -7.79 -6.43 4.09
N GLU A 285 -7.98 -5.11 4.06
CA GLU A 285 -8.98 -4.40 4.85
C GLU A 285 -10.42 -4.83 4.53
N THR A 286 -10.70 -5.18 3.27
CA THR A 286 -12.07 -5.40 2.79
C THR A 286 -12.43 -6.86 2.58
N ILE A 287 -11.43 -7.74 2.52
CA ILE A 287 -11.63 -9.17 2.26
C ILE A 287 -11.01 -10.01 3.37
N LEU A 288 -9.69 -9.96 3.55
CA LEU A 288 -8.98 -10.91 4.41
C LEU A 288 -9.30 -10.71 5.90
N ILE A 289 -9.14 -9.49 6.41
CA ILE A 289 -9.40 -9.16 7.81
C ILE A 289 -10.87 -9.44 8.18
N PRO A 290 -11.89 -8.91 7.45
CA PRO A 290 -13.28 -9.18 7.80
C PRO A 290 -13.66 -10.66 7.75
N ALA A 291 -13.09 -11.43 6.81
CA ALA A 291 -13.34 -12.86 6.71
C ALA A 291 -12.75 -13.63 7.90
N GLY A 292 -11.53 -13.29 8.32
CA GLY A 292 -10.92 -13.88 9.51
C GLY A 292 -11.73 -13.63 10.77
N VAL A 293 -12.14 -12.38 11.01
CA VAL A 293 -13.02 -12.02 12.14
C VAL A 293 -14.32 -12.82 12.13
N SER A 294 -14.94 -12.98 10.95
CA SER A 294 -16.17 -13.78 10.83
C SER A 294 -15.94 -15.25 11.18
N ILE A 295 -14.84 -15.85 10.73
CA ILE A 295 -14.53 -17.26 11.00
C ILE A 295 -14.18 -17.48 12.48
N GLU A 296 -13.42 -16.57 13.09
CA GLU A 296 -13.14 -16.59 14.53
C GLU A 296 -14.43 -16.59 15.36
N GLN A 297 -15.35 -15.66 15.05
CA GLN A 297 -16.65 -15.57 15.72
C GLN A 297 -17.51 -16.83 15.53
N GLU A 298 -17.52 -17.42 14.32
CA GLU A 298 -18.21 -18.67 14.06
C GLU A 298 -17.65 -19.83 14.89
N GLN A 299 -16.34 -19.86 15.14
CA GLN A 299 -15.68 -20.90 15.93
C GLN A 299 -15.85 -20.72 17.44
N ASP A 300 -16.08 -19.49 17.91
CA ASP A 300 -16.37 -19.18 19.32
C ASP A 300 -17.84 -19.31 19.70
N ALA A 301 -18.75 -19.38 18.71
CA ALA A 301 -20.19 -19.60 18.86
C ALA A 301 -20.59 -21.10 18.92
#